data_AF-A0A520IEK9-F1
#
_entry.id   AF-A0A520IEK9-F1
#
_cell.length_a   1.000
_cell.length_b   1.000
_cell.length_c   1.000
_cell.angle_alpha   90.00
_cell.angle_beta   90.00
_cell.angle_gamma   90.00
#
_symmetry.space_group_name_H-M   'P 1'
#
loop_
_entity.id
_entity.type
_entity.pdbx_description
1 polymer ?
#
loop_
_entity_poly.entity_id
_entity_poly.type
_entity_poly.pdbx_seq_one_letter_code
_entity_poly.pdbx_strand_id
1 'polypeptide(L)'
;MPEFTLSDFSSFKNNGVIQAIGFSLSELYFIAYTGKPGLDVSDSLYSKMSTKVFADIKDLTLFPLNTEKRTSQNTFAYERKSPDKSTSVSVLQEYMLADLNRFLGFKSEIQERDVEVLNLIIKDAKKVKKLKSKGSERKVTYYDDKPGNRIVNLPFQDFILVSGMTQSLRQVSGVNDGIPTIIDATGINFNIDVDFDADPTDWQQVLEELHKNGLDLVKGKAKMMCIVICDAGNDGTQ
;
A
#
# COMPACT_ATOMS: atom_id res chain seq x y z
N MET A 1 -9.25 -20.82 4.97
CA MET A 1 -8.59 -19.57 4.54
C MET A 1 -8.50 -19.62 3.03
N PRO A 2 -8.79 -18.54 2.28
CA PRO A 2 -8.55 -18.55 0.85
C PRO A 2 -7.04 -18.69 0.59
N GLU A 3 -6.65 -19.71 -0.18
CA GLU A 3 -5.31 -19.83 -0.75
C GLU A 3 -5.15 -18.71 -1.79
N PHE A 4 -4.32 -17.73 -1.49
CA PHE A 4 -3.90 -16.74 -2.48
C PHE A 4 -2.81 -17.34 -3.36
N THR A 5 -2.97 -17.24 -4.67
CA THR A 5 -1.99 -17.74 -5.65
C THR A 5 -1.23 -16.57 -6.25
N LEU A 6 0.04 -16.74 -6.63
CA LEU A 6 0.84 -15.66 -7.25
C LEU A 6 0.19 -15.06 -8.51
N SER A 7 -0.69 -15.82 -9.19
CA SER A 7 -1.50 -15.32 -10.31
C SER A 7 -2.48 -14.21 -9.94
N ASP A 8 -2.87 -14.08 -8.68
CA ASP A 8 -3.80 -13.04 -8.21
C ASP A 8 -3.18 -11.64 -8.23
N PHE A 9 -1.87 -11.52 -8.50
CA PHE A 9 -1.10 -10.32 -8.24
C PHE A 9 -0.48 -9.63 -9.47
N SER A 10 -0.42 -10.25 -10.66
CA SER A 10 0.43 -9.73 -11.74
C SER A 10 -0.12 -8.53 -12.53
N SER A 11 0.62 -7.41 -12.58
CA SER A 11 0.35 -6.27 -13.52
C SER A 11 1.35 -6.13 -14.68
N PHE A 12 2.34 -7.01 -14.80
CA PHE A 12 3.31 -6.94 -15.90
C PHE A 12 2.72 -7.53 -17.21
N LYS A 13 2.70 -6.75 -18.29
CA LYS A 13 2.61 -7.33 -19.64
C LYS A 13 3.94 -7.97 -19.95
N ASN A 14 3.95 -9.23 -20.40
CA ASN A 14 5.22 -9.93 -20.54
C ASN A 14 5.46 -10.68 -21.84
N ASN A 15 6.65 -10.46 -22.40
CA ASN A 15 7.27 -11.23 -23.48
C ASN A 15 8.30 -12.22 -22.87
N GLY A 16 7.98 -12.82 -21.72
CA GLY A 16 8.88 -13.70 -20.97
C GLY A 16 10.01 -13.00 -20.19
N VAL A 17 9.89 -11.71 -19.84
CA VAL A 17 10.93 -10.90 -19.17
C VAL A 17 10.43 -10.22 -17.88
N ILE A 18 11.02 -10.54 -16.73
CA ILE A 18 10.81 -9.76 -15.51
C ILE A 18 12.03 -8.87 -15.26
N GLN A 19 11.80 -7.58 -14.99
CA GLN A 19 12.86 -6.60 -14.79
C GLN A 19 12.47 -5.61 -13.67
N ALA A 20 13.41 -5.38 -12.75
CA ALA A 20 13.29 -4.42 -11.66
C ALA A 20 14.67 -3.76 -11.46
N ILE A 21 14.79 -2.45 -11.72
CA ILE A 21 16.07 -1.72 -11.61
C ILE A 21 15.89 -0.56 -10.63
N GLY A 22 16.82 -0.39 -9.71
CA GLY A 22 16.83 0.74 -8.78
C GLY A 22 15.90 0.57 -7.58
N PHE A 23 15.55 -0.69 -7.26
CA PHE A 23 14.66 -1.03 -6.14
C PHE A 23 15.45 -1.50 -4.93
N SER A 24 14.96 -1.19 -3.74
CA SER A 24 15.44 -1.77 -2.49
C SER A 24 15.14 -3.28 -2.43
N LEU A 25 15.80 -3.98 -1.52
CA LEU A 25 15.57 -5.40 -1.34
C LEU A 25 14.11 -5.71 -0.93
N SER A 26 13.54 -4.91 -0.03
CA SER A 26 12.12 -5.00 0.34
C SER A 26 11.19 -4.86 -0.87
N GLU A 27 11.45 -3.89 -1.75
CA GLU A 27 10.66 -3.72 -2.98
C GLU A 27 10.83 -4.90 -3.94
N LEU A 28 12.02 -5.50 -4.05
CA LEU A 28 12.21 -6.70 -4.88
C LEU A 28 11.40 -7.89 -4.38
N TYR A 29 11.38 -8.14 -3.06
CA TYR A 29 10.50 -9.16 -2.49
C TYR A 29 9.03 -8.81 -2.70
N PHE A 30 8.65 -7.54 -2.52
CA PHE A 30 7.28 -7.10 -2.80
C PHE A 30 6.88 -7.36 -4.25
N ILE A 31 7.76 -7.07 -5.22
CA ILE A 31 7.56 -7.36 -6.65
C ILE A 31 7.45 -8.87 -6.88
N ALA A 32 8.30 -9.67 -6.25
CA ALA A 32 8.28 -11.12 -6.40
C ALA A 32 6.91 -11.70 -5.96
N TYR A 33 6.34 -11.23 -4.85
CA TYR A 33 5.01 -11.68 -4.41
C TYR A 33 3.86 -11.04 -5.17
N THR A 34 3.94 -9.73 -5.44
CA THR A 34 2.78 -8.94 -5.84
C THR A 34 2.81 -8.42 -7.28
N GLY A 35 3.90 -8.62 -8.01
CA GLY A 35 4.06 -8.07 -9.35
C GLY A 35 4.12 -6.54 -9.41
N LYS A 36 4.25 -5.86 -8.26
CA LYS A 36 4.32 -4.41 -8.13
C LYS A 36 5.33 -4.03 -7.04
N PRO A 37 5.89 -2.81 -7.02
CA PRO A 37 6.79 -2.37 -5.95
C PRO A 37 6.06 -1.87 -4.69
N GLY A 38 4.72 -1.82 -4.71
CA GLY A 38 3.89 -1.39 -3.60
C GLY A 38 2.41 -1.48 -3.96
N LEU A 39 1.54 -1.07 -3.03
CA LEU A 39 0.09 -1.03 -3.23
C LEU A 39 -0.40 0.42 -3.31
N ASP A 40 -1.31 0.64 -4.25
CA ASP A 40 -2.18 1.81 -4.33
C ASP A 40 -3.50 1.54 -3.59
N VAL A 41 -4.22 2.59 -3.19
CA VAL A 41 -5.54 2.46 -2.52
C VAL A 41 -6.55 1.73 -3.39
N SER A 42 -6.40 1.84 -4.72
CA SER A 42 -7.25 1.15 -5.69
C SER A 42 -6.95 -0.35 -5.82
N ASP A 43 -5.85 -0.85 -5.26
CA ASP A 43 -5.50 -2.27 -5.32
C ASP A 43 -6.42 -3.12 -4.43
N SER A 44 -6.85 -4.27 -4.95
CA SER A 44 -7.72 -5.24 -4.25
C SER A 44 -7.09 -5.84 -2.97
N LEU A 45 -5.80 -5.57 -2.76
CA LEU A 45 -4.96 -6.02 -1.66
C LEU A 45 -4.68 -4.92 -0.64
N TYR A 46 -4.99 -3.65 -0.92
CA TYR A 46 -4.57 -2.49 -0.10
C TYR A 46 -4.92 -2.65 1.39
N SER A 47 -6.11 -3.16 1.69
CA SER A 47 -6.59 -3.40 3.07
C SER A 47 -6.31 -4.81 3.60
N LYS A 48 -5.73 -5.69 2.78
CA LYS A 48 -5.49 -7.11 3.11
C LYS A 48 -4.01 -7.41 3.33
N MET A 49 -3.13 -6.72 2.62
CA MET A 49 -1.69 -6.92 2.64
C MET A 49 -0.99 -5.65 3.12
N SER A 50 -0.02 -5.81 4.03
CA SER A 50 0.83 -4.70 4.46
C SER A 50 1.71 -4.25 3.29
N THR A 51 1.86 -2.94 3.12
CA THR A 51 2.84 -2.35 2.21
C THR A 51 4.28 -2.47 2.73
N LYS A 52 4.45 -2.85 4.01
CA LYS A 52 5.73 -3.07 4.65
C LYS A 52 6.16 -4.53 4.52
N VAL A 53 7.40 -4.74 4.11
CA VAL A 53 8.09 -6.02 4.20
C VAL A 53 8.78 -6.10 5.57
N PHE A 54 8.60 -7.20 6.27
CA PHE A 54 9.16 -7.43 7.60
C PHE A 54 10.44 -8.26 7.47
N ALA A 55 11.48 -7.87 8.20
CA ALA A 55 12.76 -8.56 8.22
C ALA A 55 13.04 -9.09 9.64
N ASP A 56 12.96 -10.40 9.79
CA ASP A 56 13.29 -11.15 11.00
C ASP A 56 14.66 -11.83 10.80
N ILE A 57 15.67 -11.01 10.55
CA ILE A 57 17.04 -11.43 10.22
C ILE A 57 18.03 -10.90 11.26
N LYS A 58 19.15 -11.59 11.44
CA LYS A 58 20.20 -11.16 12.38
C LYS A 58 20.93 -9.91 11.94
N ASP A 59 21.17 -9.76 10.63
CA ASP A 59 21.90 -8.64 10.05
C ASP A 59 20.98 -7.69 9.28
N LEU A 60 20.55 -6.62 9.95
CA LEU A 60 19.70 -5.58 9.36
C LEU A 60 20.45 -4.64 8.40
N THR A 61 21.78 -4.77 8.23
CA THR A 61 22.54 -3.86 7.35
C THR A 61 22.17 -4.02 5.87
N LEU A 62 21.67 -5.20 5.46
CA LEU A 62 21.13 -5.48 4.12
C LEU A 62 19.71 -4.93 3.91
N PHE A 63 19.03 -4.55 4.99
CA PHE A 63 17.74 -3.88 4.99
C PHE A 63 17.88 -2.54 5.70
N PRO A 64 18.60 -1.58 5.10
CA PRO A 64 18.77 -0.30 5.74
C PRO A 64 17.40 0.30 5.98
N LEU A 65 17.05 0.40 7.25
CA LEU A 65 15.93 1.17 7.78
C LEU A 65 16.14 2.68 7.56
N ASN A 66 17.17 3.07 6.79
CA ASN A 66 17.63 4.44 6.73
C ASN A 66 16.77 5.23 5.73
N THR A 67 15.87 5.97 6.33
CA THR A 67 14.74 6.74 5.81
C THR A 67 15.12 8.03 5.07
N GLU A 68 16.39 8.46 5.11
CA GLU A 68 16.69 9.86 4.79
C GLU A 68 17.08 10.16 3.35
N LYS A 69 17.32 9.16 2.51
CA LYS A 69 17.44 9.30 1.04
C LYS A 69 17.54 7.91 0.43
N ARG A 70 16.97 7.70 -0.77
CA ARG A 70 17.45 6.65 -1.68
C ARG A 70 18.91 6.97 -2.03
N THR A 71 19.83 6.68 -1.13
CA THR A 71 21.24 6.68 -1.47
C THR A 71 21.43 5.50 -2.41
N SER A 72 22.21 5.69 -3.48
CA SER A 72 22.52 4.64 -4.46
C SER A 72 23.18 3.39 -3.86
N GLN A 73 23.45 3.39 -2.55
CA GLN A 73 24.20 2.36 -1.85
C GLN A 73 23.37 1.12 -1.50
N ASN A 74 22.04 1.11 -1.70
CA ASN A 74 21.18 -0.04 -1.36
C ASN A 74 20.08 -0.32 -2.40
N THR A 75 20.38 -0.02 -3.66
CA THR A 75 19.48 -0.34 -4.77
C THR A 75 20.02 -1.53 -5.56
N PHE A 76 19.11 -2.41 -5.94
CA PHE A 76 19.37 -3.64 -6.66
C PHE A 76 18.82 -3.54 -8.08
N ALA A 77 19.39 -4.36 -8.96
CA ALA A 77 18.86 -4.61 -10.29
C ALA A 77 18.66 -6.12 -10.45
N TYR A 78 17.48 -6.49 -10.93
CA TYR A 78 17.10 -7.85 -11.26
C TYR A 78 16.53 -7.86 -12.68
N GLU A 79 17.03 -8.78 -13.50
CA GLU A 79 16.47 -9.07 -14.81
C GLU A 79 16.52 -10.57 -15.05
N ARG A 80 15.40 -11.13 -15.48
CA ARG A 80 15.35 -12.51 -15.95
C ARG A 80 14.56 -12.60 -17.24
N LYS A 81 15.17 -13.23 -18.24
CA LYS A 81 14.59 -13.50 -19.57
C LYS A 81 14.34 -14.99 -19.71
N SER A 82 13.09 -15.38 -19.89
CA SER A 82 12.69 -16.73 -20.25
C SER A 82 12.85 -16.94 -21.76
N PRO A 83 13.39 -18.09 -22.20
CA PRO A 83 13.41 -18.46 -23.61
C PRO A 83 12.00 -18.54 -24.20
N ASP A 84 11.03 -18.98 -23.39
CA ASP A 84 9.63 -19.05 -23.76
C ASP A 84 8.93 -17.72 -23.43
N LYS A 85 8.61 -16.97 -24.49
CA LYS A 85 7.91 -15.68 -24.37
C LYS A 85 6.49 -15.81 -23.82
N SER A 86 5.92 -17.02 -23.80
CA SER A 86 4.60 -17.30 -23.23
C SER A 86 4.64 -17.62 -21.73
N THR A 87 5.82 -17.61 -21.11
CA THR A 87 5.97 -17.81 -19.66
C THR A 87 5.09 -16.80 -18.90
N SER A 88 4.23 -17.30 -18.02
CA SER A 88 3.33 -16.47 -17.25
C SER A 88 4.09 -15.56 -16.26
N VAL A 89 3.46 -14.45 -15.87
CA VAL A 89 4.05 -13.56 -14.88
C VAL A 89 4.25 -14.26 -13.53
N SER A 90 3.28 -15.09 -13.12
CA SER A 90 3.37 -15.86 -11.88
C SER A 90 4.62 -16.77 -11.84
N VAL A 91 4.94 -17.46 -12.95
CA VAL A 91 6.16 -18.29 -13.03
C VAL A 91 7.43 -17.42 -12.97
N LEU A 92 7.43 -16.26 -13.63
CA LEU A 92 8.58 -15.33 -13.55
C LEU A 92 8.77 -14.74 -12.14
N GLN A 93 7.67 -14.53 -11.42
CA GLN A 93 7.66 -14.12 -10.02
C GLN A 93 8.22 -15.22 -9.10
N GLU A 94 7.81 -16.48 -9.29
CA GLU A 94 8.36 -17.64 -8.56
C GLU A 94 9.87 -17.75 -8.78
N TYR A 95 10.32 -17.57 -10.03
CA TYR A 95 11.74 -17.53 -10.35
C TYR A 95 12.49 -16.40 -9.65
N MET A 96 11.93 -15.19 -9.64
CA MET A 96 12.50 -14.06 -8.92
C MET A 96 12.59 -14.35 -7.42
N LEU A 97 11.53 -14.90 -6.83
CA LEU A 97 11.49 -15.24 -5.41
C LEU A 97 12.55 -16.29 -5.05
N ALA A 98 12.68 -17.34 -5.88
CA ALA A 98 13.66 -18.39 -5.70
C ALA A 98 15.09 -17.86 -5.82
N ASP A 99 15.36 -16.98 -6.79
CA ASP A 99 16.66 -16.34 -6.97
C ASP A 99 17.00 -15.43 -5.77
N LEU A 100 16.06 -14.58 -5.34
CA LEU A 100 16.24 -13.71 -4.16
C LEU A 100 16.58 -14.51 -2.91
N ASN A 101 15.79 -15.55 -2.60
CA ASN A 101 16.02 -16.41 -1.45
C ASN A 101 17.40 -17.10 -1.54
N ARG A 102 17.72 -17.67 -2.71
CA ARG A 102 18.97 -18.43 -2.91
C ARG A 102 20.22 -17.56 -2.83
N PHE A 103 20.24 -16.42 -3.53
CA PHE A 103 21.46 -15.61 -3.67
C PHE A 103 21.73 -14.71 -2.45
N LEU A 104 20.69 -14.37 -1.69
CA LEU A 104 20.81 -13.51 -0.51
C LEU A 104 20.83 -14.29 0.81
N GLY A 105 20.68 -15.62 0.76
CA GLY A 105 20.73 -16.46 1.96
C GLY A 105 19.51 -16.29 2.88
N PHE A 106 18.38 -15.89 2.31
CA PHE A 106 17.15 -15.66 3.05
C PHE A 106 16.07 -16.67 2.66
N LYS A 107 15.10 -16.83 3.54
CA LYS A 107 13.79 -17.40 3.23
C LYS A 107 12.76 -16.29 3.34
N SER A 108 11.75 -16.31 2.49
CA SER A 108 10.59 -15.42 2.64
C SER A 108 9.28 -16.19 2.54
N GLU A 109 8.26 -15.68 3.21
CA GLU A 109 6.91 -16.24 3.19
C GLU A 109 5.87 -15.17 3.53
N ILE A 110 4.59 -15.45 3.25
CA ILE A 110 3.50 -14.60 3.69
C ILE A 110 3.00 -15.09 5.05
N GLN A 111 2.95 -14.20 6.04
CA GLN A 111 2.41 -14.46 7.36
C GLN A 111 1.32 -13.44 7.71
N GLU A 112 0.32 -13.85 8.50
CA GLU A 112 -0.62 -12.91 9.08
C GLU A 112 0.01 -12.26 10.33
N ARG A 113 0.10 -10.93 10.37
CA ARG A 113 0.62 -10.17 11.52
C ARG A 113 -0.31 -9.03 11.92
N ASP A 114 -0.23 -8.61 13.18
CA ASP A 114 -0.83 -7.35 13.63
C ASP A 114 0.06 -6.19 13.17
N VAL A 115 -0.47 -5.37 12.25
CA VAL A 115 0.23 -4.24 11.64
C VAL A 115 -0.37 -2.93 12.12
N GLU A 116 0.47 -1.93 12.37
CA GLU A 116 -0.01 -0.57 12.67
C GLU A 116 -0.67 0.06 11.44
N VAL A 117 -1.86 0.61 11.65
CA VAL A 117 -2.70 1.21 10.60
C VAL A 117 -3.29 2.53 11.08
N LEU A 118 -3.82 3.31 10.14
CA LEU A 118 -4.66 4.47 10.44
C LEU A 118 -6.11 4.11 10.13
N ASN A 119 -6.95 4.06 11.16
CA ASN A 119 -8.37 3.84 11.00
C ASN A 119 -9.06 5.17 10.73
N LEU A 120 -9.74 5.28 9.59
CA LEU A 120 -10.69 6.34 9.32
C LEU A 120 -11.96 6.05 10.11
N ILE A 121 -12.29 6.93 11.07
CA ILE A 121 -13.40 6.75 12.00
C ILE A 121 -14.38 7.90 11.94
N ILE A 122 -15.60 7.68 12.44
CA ILE A 122 -16.57 8.73 12.70
C ILE A 122 -16.28 9.36 14.06
N LYS A 123 -15.89 10.63 14.08
CA LYS A 123 -15.72 11.45 15.29
C LYS A 123 -17.00 12.19 15.68
N ASP A 124 -17.79 12.61 14.69
CA ASP A 124 -19.07 13.29 14.88
C ASP A 124 -20.13 12.77 13.88
N ALA A 125 -21.01 11.91 14.37
CA ALA A 125 -22.07 11.30 13.58
C ALA A 125 -23.08 12.32 13.02
N LYS A 126 -23.27 13.49 13.66
CA LYS A 126 -24.20 14.51 13.15
C LYS A 126 -23.62 15.20 11.93
N LYS A 127 -22.31 15.47 11.92
CA LYS A 127 -21.60 16.02 10.75
C LYS A 127 -21.58 15.02 9.60
N VAL A 128 -21.20 13.77 9.88
CA VAL A 128 -21.15 12.71 8.85
C VAL A 128 -22.51 12.47 8.20
N LYS A 129 -23.62 12.52 8.94
CA LYS A 129 -24.96 12.41 8.36
C LYS A 129 -25.27 13.48 7.30
N LYS A 130 -24.65 14.66 7.39
CA LYS A 130 -24.82 15.74 6.41
C LYS A 130 -24.08 15.46 5.10
N LEU A 131 -23.11 14.55 5.12
CA LEU A 131 -22.39 14.13 3.92
C LEU A 131 -23.24 13.23 3.04
N LYS A 132 -24.35 12.65 3.53
CA LYS A 132 -25.15 11.72 2.73
C LYS A 132 -25.64 12.38 1.44
N SER A 133 -25.36 11.73 0.32
CA SER A 133 -25.66 12.25 -1.00
C SER A 133 -27.16 12.39 -1.24
N LYS A 134 -27.51 13.36 -2.08
CA LYS A 134 -28.88 13.59 -2.57
C LYS A 134 -29.22 12.81 -3.85
N GLY A 135 -28.31 11.97 -4.36
CA GLY A 135 -28.59 11.02 -5.44
C GLY A 135 -28.42 11.57 -6.87
N SER A 136 -27.54 12.55 -7.07
CA SER A 136 -27.18 13.08 -8.41
C SER A 136 -26.16 12.19 -9.14
N GLU A 137 -25.73 12.57 -10.34
CA GLU A 137 -24.65 11.86 -11.04
C GLU A 137 -23.34 11.87 -10.21
N ARG A 138 -22.63 10.73 -10.22
CA ARG A 138 -21.33 10.59 -9.55
C ARG A 138 -20.32 11.52 -10.23
N LYS A 139 -19.71 12.43 -9.47
CA LYS A 139 -18.71 13.36 -10.00
C LYS A 139 -17.65 13.70 -8.96
N VAL A 140 -16.39 13.72 -9.38
CA VAL A 140 -15.28 14.32 -8.63
C VAL A 140 -14.75 15.47 -9.48
N THR A 141 -14.78 16.68 -8.94
CA THR A 141 -14.32 17.90 -9.63
C THR A 141 -13.21 18.52 -8.81
N TYR A 142 -12.02 18.66 -9.38
CA TYR A 142 -10.93 19.39 -8.75
C TYR A 142 -11.12 20.89 -8.96
N TYR A 143 -10.73 21.68 -7.98
CA TYR A 143 -10.82 23.14 -8.09
C TYR A 143 -9.67 23.68 -8.94
N ASP A 144 -9.98 24.69 -9.76
CA ASP A 144 -8.98 25.35 -10.62
C ASP A 144 -8.25 26.48 -9.89
N ASP A 145 -8.88 27.08 -8.89
CA ASP A 145 -8.45 28.30 -8.20
C ASP A 145 -7.98 28.08 -6.75
N LYS A 146 -8.14 26.87 -6.22
CA LYS A 146 -7.70 26.49 -4.88
C LYS A 146 -7.39 24.99 -4.78
N PRO A 147 -6.66 24.54 -3.73
CA PRO A 147 -6.46 23.12 -3.48
C PRO A 147 -7.76 22.40 -3.11
N GLY A 148 -7.85 21.10 -3.38
CA GLY A 148 -8.97 20.26 -2.97
C GLY A 148 -9.92 19.87 -4.10
N ASN A 149 -11.06 19.28 -3.73
CA ASN A 149 -12.04 18.77 -4.67
C ASN A 149 -13.47 18.77 -4.13
N ARG A 150 -14.42 18.88 -5.06
CA ARG A 150 -15.82 18.61 -4.82
C ARG A 150 -16.16 17.19 -5.22
N ILE A 151 -16.67 16.43 -4.27
CA ILE A 151 -17.13 15.05 -4.44
C ILE A 151 -18.65 15.03 -4.37
N VAL A 152 -19.28 14.37 -5.33
CA VAL A 152 -20.73 14.27 -5.45
C VAL A 152 -21.11 12.81 -5.74
N ASN A 153 -22.05 12.30 -4.95
CA ASN A 153 -22.61 10.95 -5.02
C ASN A 153 -21.56 9.83 -5.15
N LEU A 154 -20.49 9.92 -4.34
CA LEU A 154 -19.42 8.93 -4.34
C LEU A 154 -19.65 7.87 -3.25
N PRO A 155 -19.57 6.55 -3.56
CA PRO A 155 -19.54 5.53 -2.53
C PRO A 155 -18.44 5.82 -1.50
N PHE A 156 -18.75 5.77 -0.20
CA PHE A 156 -17.78 6.17 0.83
C PHE A 156 -16.49 5.35 0.81
N GLN A 157 -16.57 4.07 0.42
CA GLN A 157 -15.39 3.20 0.22
C GLN A 157 -14.36 3.79 -0.77
N ASP A 158 -14.78 4.62 -1.72
CA ASP A 158 -13.90 5.27 -2.69
C ASP A 158 -13.31 6.59 -2.15
N PHE A 159 -13.74 7.06 -0.97
CA PHE A 159 -13.34 8.35 -0.41
C PHE A 159 -11.83 8.41 -0.08
N ILE A 160 -11.25 7.31 0.41
CA ILE A 160 -9.81 7.26 0.70
C ILE A 160 -8.98 7.50 -0.57
N LEU A 161 -9.45 6.99 -1.71
CA LEU A 161 -8.77 7.12 -3.00
C LEU A 161 -8.74 8.57 -3.51
N VAL A 162 -9.82 9.33 -3.29
CA VAL A 162 -9.98 10.67 -3.91
C VAL A 162 -9.73 11.85 -2.98
N SER A 163 -9.60 11.62 -1.67
CA SER A 163 -9.40 12.66 -0.65
C SER A 163 -7.95 13.15 -0.53
N GLY A 164 -7.01 12.50 -1.21
CA GLY A 164 -5.58 12.84 -1.11
C GLY A 164 -4.93 12.40 0.20
N MET A 165 -5.63 11.69 1.10
CA MET A 165 -5.09 11.25 2.40
C MET A 165 -3.80 10.43 2.26
N THR A 166 -3.73 9.54 1.28
CA THR A 166 -2.52 8.73 1.08
C THR A 166 -1.37 9.55 0.53
N GLN A 167 -1.64 10.50 -0.36
CA GLN A 167 -0.66 11.42 -0.93
C GLN A 167 0.00 12.27 0.17
N SER A 168 -0.80 12.90 1.04
CA SER A 168 -0.30 13.75 2.12
C SER A 168 0.44 12.93 3.18
N LEU A 169 -0.04 11.72 3.48
CA LEU A 169 0.65 10.82 4.39
C LEU A 169 2.03 10.41 3.88
N ARG A 170 2.22 10.25 2.56
CA ARG A 170 3.55 9.99 1.96
C ARG A 170 4.54 11.13 2.23
N GLN A 171 4.07 12.38 2.25
CA GLN A 171 4.92 13.54 2.47
C GLN A 171 5.46 13.60 3.91
N VAL A 172 4.62 13.25 4.89
CA VAL A 172 5.00 13.33 6.32
C VAL A 172 5.63 12.06 6.87
N SER A 173 5.33 10.90 6.28
CA SER A 173 5.86 9.60 6.74
C SER A 173 7.21 9.24 6.13
N GLY A 174 7.68 10.03 5.16
CA GLY A 174 8.83 9.67 4.33
C GLY A 174 8.51 8.51 3.37
N VAL A 175 9.35 8.32 2.36
CA VAL A 175 9.08 7.39 1.24
C VAL A 175 9.25 5.92 1.67
N ASN A 176 9.97 5.63 2.77
CA ASN A 176 10.56 4.31 3.01
C ASN A 176 10.09 3.57 4.27
N ASP A 177 9.39 4.21 5.22
CA ASP A 177 9.06 3.56 6.52
C ASP A 177 7.78 2.72 6.53
N GLY A 178 7.20 2.50 5.35
CA GLY A 178 5.89 1.88 5.21
C GLY A 178 4.83 2.88 5.64
N ILE A 179 4.32 3.65 4.68
CA ILE A 179 3.17 4.52 4.89
C ILE A 179 2.05 3.69 5.52
N PRO A 180 1.59 4.03 6.74
CA PRO A 180 0.55 3.25 7.40
C PRO A 180 -0.67 3.10 6.48
N THR A 181 -1.16 1.87 6.33
CA THR A 181 -2.38 1.62 5.56
C THR A 181 -3.54 2.35 6.21
N ILE A 182 -4.34 3.06 5.41
CA ILE A 182 -5.58 3.68 5.88
C ILE A 182 -6.71 2.66 5.72
N ILE A 183 -7.39 2.33 6.80
CA ILE A 183 -8.53 1.39 6.79
C ILE A 183 -9.82 2.17 7.04
N ASP A 184 -10.83 1.96 6.21
CA ASP A 184 -12.17 2.45 6.47
C ASP A 184 -12.79 1.66 7.65
N ALA A 185 -12.86 2.32 8.81
CA ALA A 185 -13.52 1.82 10.01
C ALA A 185 -14.78 2.62 10.34
N THR A 186 -15.32 3.37 9.38
CA THR A 186 -16.49 4.24 9.59
C THR A 186 -17.81 3.49 9.57
N GLY A 187 -17.87 2.37 8.82
CA GLY A 187 -19.11 1.63 8.56
C GLY A 187 -20.11 2.39 7.67
N ILE A 188 -19.68 3.46 7.00
CA ILE A 188 -20.54 4.24 6.11
C ILE A 188 -20.79 3.45 4.82
N ASN A 189 -22.06 3.11 4.58
CA ASN A 189 -22.50 2.32 3.43
C ASN A 189 -23.35 3.13 2.43
N PHE A 190 -23.35 4.46 2.56
CA PHE A 190 -24.07 5.36 1.67
C PHE A 190 -23.08 6.23 0.89
N ASN A 191 -23.55 6.73 -0.26
CA ASN A 191 -22.77 7.66 -1.07
C ASN A 191 -22.72 9.04 -0.40
N ILE A 192 -21.60 9.74 -0.57
CA ILE A 192 -21.36 11.05 0.01
C ILE A 192 -21.29 12.18 -1.02
N ASP A 193 -21.73 13.36 -0.58
CA ASP A 193 -21.45 14.66 -1.16
C ASP A 193 -20.55 15.41 -0.16
N VAL A 194 -19.34 15.79 -0.56
CA VAL A 194 -18.41 16.54 0.30
C VAL A 194 -17.63 17.55 -0.53
N ASP A 195 -17.43 18.73 0.05
CA ASP A 195 -16.49 19.74 -0.43
C ASP A 195 -15.24 19.58 0.43
N PHE A 196 -14.19 18.97 -0.13
CA PHE A 196 -12.97 18.64 0.58
C PHE A 196 -11.88 19.64 0.21
N ASP A 197 -11.85 20.74 0.95
CA ASP A 197 -11.03 21.92 0.72
C ASP A 197 -9.66 21.79 1.41
N ALA A 198 -8.84 20.85 0.93
CA ALA A 198 -7.51 20.59 1.47
C ALA A 198 -6.50 20.35 0.35
N ASP A 199 -5.28 20.86 0.54
CA ASP A 199 -4.14 20.48 -0.30
C ASP A 199 -3.78 19.01 -0.04
N PRO A 200 -3.83 18.12 -1.07
CA PRO A 200 -3.52 16.70 -0.91
C PRO A 200 -2.05 16.44 -0.58
N THR A 201 -1.19 17.47 -0.55
CA THR A 201 0.20 17.37 -0.11
C THR A 201 0.42 17.90 1.32
N ASP A 202 -0.57 18.57 1.91
CA ASP A 202 -0.53 19.11 3.28
C ASP A 202 -1.32 18.20 4.23
N TRP A 203 -0.59 17.41 5.01
CA TRP A 203 -1.19 16.49 5.98
C TRP A 203 -2.05 17.19 7.05
N GLN A 204 -1.66 18.39 7.46
CA GLN A 204 -2.41 19.13 8.48
C GLN A 204 -3.76 19.60 7.93
N GLN A 205 -3.77 20.18 6.72
CA GLN A 205 -5.02 20.59 6.07
C GLN A 205 -5.97 19.40 5.84
N VAL A 206 -5.43 18.25 5.40
CA VAL A 206 -6.23 17.03 5.23
C VAL A 206 -6.89 16.60 6.55
N LEU A 207 -6.15 16.60 7.66
CA LEU A 207 -6.70 16.25 8.98
C LEU A 207 -7.77 17.25 9.44
N GLU A 208 -7.54 18.55 9.24
CA GLU A 208 -8.49 19.60 9.60
C GLU A 208 -9.81 19.46 8.81
N GLU A 209 -9.73 19.17 7.50
CA GLU A 209 -10.91 18.98 6.66
C GLU A 209 -11.67 17.69 7.01
N LEU A 210 -10.97 16.60 7.39
CA LEU A 210 -11.62 15.41 7.96
C LEU A 210 -12.40 15.77 9.23
N HIS A 211 -11.78 16.50 10.18
CA HIS A 211 -12.41 16.88 11.45
C HIS A 211 -13.61 17.80 11.24
N LYS A 212 -13.52 18.73 10.29
CA LYS A 212 -14.62 19.60 9.87
C LYS A 212 -15.83 18.80 9.39
N ASN A 213 -15.59 17.69 8.68
CA ASN A 213 -16.61 16.77 8.18
C ASN A 213 -17.02 15.67 9.18
N GLY A 214 -16.46 15.67 10.40
CA GLY A 214 -16.80 14.73 11.47
C GLY A 214 -16.10 13.38 11.38
N LEU A 215 -15.03 13.31 10.60
CA LEU A 215 -14.15 12.15 10.46
C LEU A 215 -12.85 12.38 11.23
N ASP A 216 -12.08 11.32 11.47
CA ASP A 216 -10.73 11.40 12.04
C ASP A 216 -9.89 10.19 11.59
N LEU A 217 -8.56 10.31 11.68
CA LEU A 217 -7.63 9.21 11.50
C LEU A 217 -6.97 8.88 12.83
N VAL A 218 -7.20 7.67 13.33
CA VAL A 218 -6.64 7.21 14.61
C VAL A 218 -5.72 6.02 14.39
N LYS A 219 -4.60 5.99 15.11
CA LYS A 219 -3.71 4.82 15.11
C LYS A 219 -4.46 3.60 15.63
N GLY A 220 -4.26 2.46 14.96
CA GLY A 220 -4.82 1.18 15.35
C GLY A 220 -3.93 0.03 14.93
N LYS A 221 -4.46 -1.19 15.08
CA LYS A 221 -3.85 -2.41 14.56
C LYS A 221 -4.86 -3.17 13.71
N ALA A 222 -4.37 -3.83 12.66
CA ALA A 222 -5.17 -4.75 11.85
C ALA A 222 -4.37 -6.01 11.54
N LYS A 223 -5.07 -7.14 11.46
CA LYS A 223 -4.52 -8.39 10.92
C LYS A 223 -4.35 -8.24 9.41
N MET A 224 -3.11 -8.29 8.94
CA MET A 224 -2.79 -8.17 7.52
C MET A 224 -1.80 -9.26 7.10
N MET A 225 -1.91 -9.67 5.84
CA MET A 225 -0.90 -10.50 5.20
C MET A 225 0.38 -9.69 5.02
N CYS A 226 1.50 -10.23 5.48
CA CYS A 226 2.79 -9.56 5.51
C CYS A 226 3.82 -10.44 4.82
N ILE A 227 4.64 -9.86 3.96
CA ILE A 227 5.83 -10.54 3.45
C ILE A 227 6.87 -10.47 4.55
N VAL A 228 7.33 -11.64 5.00
CA VAL A 228 8.32 -11.78 6.06
C VAL A 228 9.56 -12.43 5.46
N ILE A 229 10.72 -11.86 5.75
CA ILE A 229 12.03 -12.35 5.34
C ILE A 229 12.78 -12.79 6.58
N CYS A 230 13.31 -14.01 6.57
CA CYS A 230 14.03 -14.64 7.66
C CYS A 230 15.40 -15.17 7.19
N ASP A 231 16.34 -15.35 8.10
CA ASP A 231 17.59 -16.05 7.80
C ASP A 231 17.30 -17.50 7.41
N ALA A 232 17.95 -18.02 6.35
CA ALA A 232 17.68 -19.36 5.81
C ALA A 232 18.04 -20.55 6.74
N GLY A 233 18.58 -20.28 7.94
CA GLY A 233 18.87 -21.29 8.98
C GLY A 233 18.16 -21.04 10.30
N ASN A 234 17.16 -20.14 10.33
CA ASN A 234 16.38 -19.83 11.52
C ASN A 234 14.98 -20.44 11.37
N ASP A 235 14.90 -21.76 11.55
CA ASP A 235 13.70 -22.57 11.30
C ASP A 235 12.62 -22.42 12.40
N GLY A 236 12.60 -21.29 13.12
CA GLY A 236 11.56 -20.93 14.07
C GLY A 236 11.32 -21.91 15.22
N THR A 237 12.24 -22.85 15.47
CA THR A 237 12.19 -23.77 16.61
C THR A 237 12.92 -23.16 17.80
N GLN A 238 12.25 -22.23 18.49
CA GLN A 238 12.53 -21.91 19.89
C GLN A 238 11.22 -21.88 20.67
#